data_AF-A0A7K3DEH4-F1
#
_entry.id   AF-A0A7K3DEH4-F1
#
_cell.length_a   1.000
_cell.length_b   1.000
_cell.length_c   1.000
_cell.angle_alpha   90.00
_cell.angle_beta   90.00
_cell.angle_gamma   90.00
#
_symmetry.space_group_name_H-M   'P 1'
#
loop_
_entity.id
_entity.type
_entity.pdbx_description
1 polymer ?
#
loop_
_entity_poly.entity_id
_entity_poly.type
_entity_poly.pdbx_seq_one_letter_code
_entity_poly.pdbx_strand_id
1 'polypeptide(L)'
;MDQEPGALPHLPSTEAAVTALRALAAEVGVECEVEHDIGADRTARRSASGVGTTTDADGSLPHEAYVELGGSPRIDVRLFPEGDALITVEGVEFHDVPRDDVPPFLRSCYGGLARVRGRFFPPGYRLVVPVPGDRTYKEIVLGIQLTPWLSAHVR
;
A
#
# COMPACT_ATOMS: atom_id res chain seq x y z
N MET A 1 -29.28 8.34 -14.07
CA MET A 1 -27.85 8.70 -14.10
C MET A 1 -27.17 7.53 -13.42
N ASP A 2 -26.83 6.52 -14.21
CA ASP A 2 -26.21 5.27 -13.77
C ASP A 2 -24.85 5.57 -13.15
N GLN A 3 -24.67 5.27 -11.86
CA GLN A 3 -23.33 5.12 -11.29
C GLN A 3 -22.84 3.73 -11.69
N GLU A 4 -21.82 3.65 -12.55
CA GLU A 4 -21.10 2.40 -12.79
C GLU A 4 -20.57 1.85 -11.45
N PRO A 5 -20.93 0.61 -11.06
CA PRO A 5 -20.47 0.04 -9.81
C PRO A 5 -19.03 -0.45 -10.00
N GLY A 6 -18.04 0.34 -9.58
CA GLY A 6 -16.67 -0.18 -9.42
C GLY A 6 -15.52 0.70 -9.85
N ALA A 7 -15.72 1.97 -10.21
CA ALA A 7 -14.60 2.88 -10.39
C ALA A 7 -13.96 3.15 -9.02
N LEU A 8 -12.84 2.46 -8.74
CA LEU A 8 -11.97 2.79 -7.62
C LEU A 8 -11.58 4.27 -7.73
N PRO A 9 -11.56 5.02 -6.62
CA PRO A 9 -11.16 6.42 -6.66
C PRO A 9 -9.73 6.50 -7.19
N HIS A 10 -9.56 7.18 -8.33
CA HIS A 10 -8.24 7.44 -8.87
C HIS A 10 -7.49 8.39 -7.93
N LEU A 11 -6.27 8.01 -7.57
CA LEU A 11 -5.36 8.75 -6.72
C LEU A 11 -4.31 9.38 -7.63
N PRO A 12 -4.42 10.68 -7.96
CA PRO A 12 -3.57 11.32 -8.95
C PRO A 12 -2.18 11.68 -8.42
N SER A 13 -1.98 11.72 -7.09
CA SER A 13 -0.71 12.11 -6.45
C SER A 13 -0.40 11.25 -5.22
N THR A 14 0.84 11.34 -4.72
CA THR A 14 1.26 10.72 -3.45
C THR A 14 0.44 11.27 -2.28
N GLU A 15 0.19 12.58 -2.24
CA GLU A 15 -0.63 13.22 -1.19
C GLU A 15 -2.08 12.73 -1.19
N ALA A 16 -2.67 12.54 -2.37
CA ALA A 16 -4.02 11.98 -2.49
C ALA A 16 -4.07 10.57 -1.89
N ALA A 17 -3.05 9.75 -2.16
CA ALA A 17 -2.94 8.42 -1.58
C ALA A 17 -2.74 8.48 -0.06
N VAL A 18 -1.81 9.28 0.46
CA VAL A 18 -1.60 9.45 1.90
C VAL A 18 -2.90 9.88 2.60
N THR A 19 -3.64 10.82 2.02
CA THR A 19 -4.94 11.26 2.56
C THR A 19 -5.95 10.12 2.62
N ALA A 20 -6.03 9.31 1.56
CA ALA A 20 -6.90 8.14 1.53
C ALA A 20 -6.49 7.07 2.56
N LEU A 21 -5.19 6.87 2.76
CA LEU A 21 -4.65 5.93 3.75
C LEU A 21 -4.94 6.37 5.19
N ARG A 22 -4.79 7.67 5.50
CA ARG A 22 -5.15 8.21 6.81
C ARG A 22 -6.64 8.06 7.10
N ALA A 23 -7.49 8.35 6.11
CA ALA A 23 -8.93 8.16 6.24
C ALA A 23 -9.30 6.69 6.48
N LEU A 24 -8.66 5.77 5.75
CA LEU A 24 -8.85 4.33 5.94
C LEU A 24 -8.37 3.88 7.32
N ALA A 25 -7.22 4.34 7.80
CA ALA A 25 -6.71 4.01 9.11
C ALA A 25 -7.67 4.45 10.24
N ALA A 26 -8.24 5.65 10.11
CA ALA A 26 -9.27 6.15 11.02
C ALA A 26 -10.56 5.32 10.94
N GLU A 27 -10.97 4.87 9.75
CA GLU A 27 -12.14 4.01 9.54
C GLU A 27 -11.99 2.65 10.24
N VAL A 28 -10.82 2.02 10.14
CA VAL A 28 -10.56 0.70 10.74
C VAL A 28 -10.09 0.79 12.19
N GLY A 29 -9.75 1.98 12.69
CA GLY A 29 -9.28 2.21 14.05
C GLY A 29 -7.85 1.74 14.32
N VAL A 30 -6.95 1.87 13.34
CA VAL A 30 -5.52 1.55 13.49
C VAL A 30 -4.65 2.82 13.56
N GLU A 31 -3.51 2.72 14.23
CA GLU A 31 -2.50 3.77 14.24
C GLU A 31 -1.91 3.97 12.85
N CYS A 32 -1.63 5.22 12.48
CA CYS A 32 -1.09 5.59 11.17
C CYS A 32 -0.01 6.66 11.34
N GLU A 33 1.22 6.25 11.05
CA GLU A 33 2.38 7.14 10.99
C GLU A 33 2.76 7.33 9.52
N VAL A 34 3.17 8.55 9.16
CA VAL A 34 3.55 8.88 7.77
C VAL A 34 4.82 9.69 7.78
N GLU A 35 5.78 9.26 7.00
CA GLU A 35 7.03 9.95 6.71
C GLU A 35 7.07 10.28 5.22
N HIS A 36 7.46 11.50 4.87
CA HIS A 36 7.56 11.94 3.48
C HIS A 36 9.03 12.14 3.13
N ASP A 37 9.53 11.48 2.09
CA ASP A 37 10.83 11.78 1.48
C ASP A 37 10.60 12.71 0.29
N ILE A 38 10.39 13.98 0.64
CA ILE A 38 10.27 15.07 -0.32
C ILE A 38 11.67 15.41 -0.81
N GLY A 39 11.95 15.07 -2.07
CA GLY A 39 13.19 15.43 -2.73
C GLY A 39 13.56 16.90 -2.49
N ALA A 40 14.66 17.09 -1.75
CA ALA A 40 15.39 18.33 -1.50
C ALA A 40 15.01 19.21 -0.29
N ASP A 41 14.94 18.66 0.94
CA ASP A 41 15.32 19.46 2.12
C ASP A 41 16.11 18.70 3.20
N ARG A 42 17.37 18.37 2.86
CA ARG A 42 18.47 18.42 3.84
C ARG A 42 19.32 19.64 3.51
N THR A 43 19.03 20.75 4.18
CA THR A 43 19.87 21.94 4.41
C THR A 43 21.09 22.13 3.47
N ALA A 44 21.00 23.15 2.62
CA ALA A 44 22.13 23.91 2.04
C ALA A 44 23.16 23.16 1.17
N ARG A 45 22.91 23.11 -0.15
CA ARG A 45 23.91 23.58 -1.13
C ARG A 45 23.26 23.95 -2.45
N ARG A 46 23.33 25.25 -2.77
CA ARG A 46 23.06 25.85 -4.07
C ARG A 46 23.88 25.13 -5.15
N SER A 47 23.24 24.27 -5.94
CA SER A 47 23.76 23.71 -7.20
C SER A 47 22.59 23.30 -8.11
N ALA A 48 22.37 24.10 -9.15
CA ALA A 48 21.55 23.80 -10.33
C ALA A 48 20.08 23.38 -10.09
N SER A 49 19.20 24.39 -9.99
CA SER A 49 17.81 24.24 -10.43
C SER A 49 17.80 23.79 -11.89
N GLY A 50 17.59 22.51 -12.12
CA GLY A 50 17.08 22.00 -13.38
C GLY A 50 15.65 22.49 -13.53
N VAL A 51 15.45 23.39 -14.48
CA VAL A 51 14.15 23.85 -14.97
C VAL A 51 13.31 22.63 -15.37
N GLY A 52 12.16 22.40 -14.73
CA GLY A 52 11.14 21.46 -15.23
C GLY A 52 10.62 20.38 -14.26
N THR A 53 10.53 20.62 -12.95
CA THR A 53 9.72 19.73 -12.10
C THR A 53 8.24 20.01 -12.35
N THR A 54 7.58 19.14 -13.12
CA THR A 54 6.12 19.16 -13.27
C THR A 54 5.49 18.83 -11.92
N THR A 55 4.83 19.80 -11.31
CA THR A 55 3.95 19.56 -10.15
C THR A 55 2.79 18.66 -10.56
N ASP A 56 2.34 17.81 -9.65
CA ASP A 56 1.11 17.04 -9.82
C ASP A 56 -0.10 17.98 -10.04
N ALA A 57 -1.22 17.43 -10.54
CA ALA A 57 -2.42 18.21 -10.85
C ALA A 57 -3.04 18.90 -9.62
N ASP A 58 -2.71 18.42 -8.42
CA ASP A 58 -3.10 18.99 -7.13
C ASP A 58 -2.09 20.04 -6.59
N GLY A 59 -1.01 20.31 -7.32
CA GLY A 59 0.05 21.24 -6.94
C GLY A 59 1.14 20.62 -6.05
N SER A 60 1.04 19.34 -5.70
CA SER A 60 2.06 18.62 -4.93
C SER A 60 3.32 18.39 -5.78
N LEU A 61 4.47 18.31 -5.13
CA LEU A 61 5.68 17.82 -5.80
C LEU A 61 5.64 16.29 -5.81
N PRO A 62 6.02 15.62 -6.92
CA PRO A 62 6.16 14.18 -6.94
C PRO A 62 7.25 13.78 -5.93
N HIS A 63 6.88 12.93 -4.96
CA HIS A 63 7.75 12.49 -3.88
C HIS A 63 7.39 11.07 -3.41
N GLU A 64 8.32 10.46 -2.67
CA GLU A 64 8.10 9.19 -1.97
C GLU A 64 7.45 9.45 -0.61
N ALA A 65 6.50 8.60 -0.21
CA ALA A 65 5.96 8.61 1.15
C ALA A 65 5.95 7.20 1.72
N TYR A 66 6.33 7.08 2.98
CA TYR A 66 6.28 5.86 3.76
C TYR A 66 5.17 5.97 4.81
N VAL A 67 4.29 4.99 4.84
CA VAL A 67 3.12 4.93 5.74
C VAL A 67 3.20 3.64 6.53
N GLU A 68 3.25 3.76 7.86
CA GLU A 68 3.18 2.62 8.77
C GLU A 68 1.79 2.56 9.37
N LEU A 69 1.15 1.41 9.21
CA LEU A 69 -0.16 1.09 9.76
C LEU A 69 0.01 0.05 10.86
N GLY A 70 -0.30 0.48 12.09
CA GLY A 70 -0.23 -0.35 13.27
C GLY A 70 -1.33 -1.42 13.32
N GLY A 71 -1.34 -2.17 14.42
CA GLY A 71 -2.35 -3.19 14.68
C GLY A 71 -1.98 -4.58 14.16
N SER A 72 -2.99 -5.38 13.87
CA SER A 72 -2.83 -6.75 13.36
C SER A 72 -3.81 -6.96 12.20
N PRO A 73 -3.32 -7.02 10.94
CA PRO A 73 -1.92 -7.10 10.56
C PRO A 73 -1.17 -5.76 10.69
N ARG A 74 0.14 -5.82 10.96
CA ARG A 74 1.08 -4.75 10.67
C ARG A 74 1.24 -4.64 9.16
N ILE A 75 1.04 -3.43 8.64
CA ILE A 75 1.22 -3.14 7.22
C ILE A 75 2.07 -1.88 7.05
N ASP A 76 3.10 -1.98 6.22
CA ASP A 76 3.93 -0.85 5.82
C ASP A 76 3.68 -0.57 4.32
N VAL A 77 3.52 0.69 3.93
CA VAL A 77 3.27 1.10 2.54
C VAL A 77 4.28 2.14 2.14
N ARG A 78 5.05 1.87 1.09
CA ARG A 78 5.91 2.86 0.42
C ARG A 78 5.28 3.24 -0.90
N LEU A 79 4.89 4.51 -1.02
CA LEU A 79 4.32 5.12 -2.22
C LEU A 79 5.44 5.76 -3.04
N PHE A 80 5.48 5.44 -4.32
CA PHE A 80 6.45 6.01 -5.26
C PHE A 80 5.81 7.11 -6.11
N PRO A 81 6.58 8.14 -6.53
CA PRO A 81 6.07 9.21 -7.38
C PRO A 81 5.59 8.71 -8.75
N GLU A 82 6.07 7.55 -9.21
CA GLU A 82 5.67 6.91 -10.47
C GLU A 82 4.24 6.36 -10.47
N GLY A 83 3.56 6.35 -9.33
CA GLY A 83 2.15 5.94 -9.21
C GLY A 83 1.96 4.46 -8.84
N ASP A 84 3.02 3.78 -8.44
CA ASP A 84 3.01 2.46 -7.84
C ASP A 84 3.44 2.50 -6.36
N ALA A 85 3.37 1.35 -5.71
CA ALA A 85 3.64 1.19 -4.29
C ALA A 85 4.23 -0.18 -3.98
N LEU A 86 5.05 -0.20 -2.95
CA LEU A 86 5.45 -1.41 -2.24
C LEU A 86 4.60 -1.53 -0.97
N ILE A 87 3.88 -2.65 -0.83
CA ILE A 87 3.11 -2.95 0.37
C ILE A 87 3.74 -4.15 1.09
N THR A 88 4.03 -4.01 2.36
CA THR A 88 4.56 -5.09 3.21
C THR A 88 3.51 -5.48 4.23
N VAL A 89 2.96 -6.70 4.14
CA VAL A 89 1.99 -7.23 5.10
C VAL A 89 2.67 -8.30 5.96
N GLU A 90 2.84 -8.05 7.25
CA GLU A 90 3.47 -9.03 8.16
C GLU A 90 4.84 -9.55 7.63
N GLY A 91 5.59 -8.68 6.95
CA GLY A 91 6.87 -9.01 6.33
C GLY A 91 6.79 -9.70 4.95
N VAL A 92 5.60 -9.79 4.35
CA VAL A 92 5.37 -10.25 2.97
C VAL A 92 5.26 -9.04 2.06
N GLU A 93 6.20 -8.91 1.14
CA GLU A 93 6.34 -7.75 0.24
C GLU A 93 5.55 -7.96 -1.06
N PHE A 94 4.75 -6.97 -1.44
CA PHE A 94 4.03 -6.86 -2.70
C PHE A 94 4.55 -5.64 -3.45
N HIS A 95 5.25 -5.89 -4.55
CA HIS A 95 5.83 -4.85 -5.40
C HIS A 95 4.86 -4.43 -6.50
N ASP A 96 5.12 -3.26 -7.09
CA ASP A 96 4.43 -2.75 -8.28
C ASP A 96 2.90 -2.67 -8.12
N VAL A 97 2.42 -2.41 -6.90
CA VAL A 97 0.99 -2.26 -6.62
C VAL A 97 0.56 -0.87 -7.10
N PRO A 98 -0.37 -0.74 -8.07
CA PRO A 98 -0.86 0.57 -8.49
C PRO A 98 -1.39 1.35 -7.29
N ARG A 99 -1.09 2.65 -7.23
CA ARG A 99 -1.49 3.53 -6.13
C ARG A 99 -3.00 3.45 -5.84
N ASP A 100 -3.81 3.36 -6.89
CA ASP A 100 -5.28 3.22 -6.83
C ASP A 100 -5.74 1.92 -6.14
N ASP A 101 -4.92 0.87 -6.19
CA ASP A 101 -5.20 -0.44 -5.60
C ASP A 101 -4.74 -0.52 -4.13
N VAL A 102 -3.99 0.47 -3.61
CA VAL A 102 -3.49 0.44 -2.22
C VAL A 102 -4.64 0.51 -1.20
N PRO A 103 -5.59 1.49 -1.24
CA PRO A 103 -6.70 1.47 -0.28
C PRO A 103 -7.55 0.20 -0.31
N PRO A 104 -8.00 -0.35 -1.46
CA PRO A 104 -8.76 -1.59 -1.45
C PRO A 104 -7.94 -2.81 -0.99
N PHE A 105 -6.63 -2.83 -1.27
CA PHE A 105 -5.74 -3.86 -0.75
C PHE A 105 -5.74 -3.87 0.78
N LEU A 106 -5.58 -2.70 1.41
CA LEU A 106 -5.62 -2.58 2.87
C LEU A 106 -6.98 -2.93 3.45
N ARG A 107 -8.08 -2.52 2.80
CA ARG A 107 -9.43 -2.94 3.21
C ARG A 107 -9.59 -4.46 3.17
N SER A 108 -9.01 -5.13 2.19
CA SER A 108 -9.05 -6.60 2.12
C SER A 108 -8.28 -7.24 3.29
N CYS A 109 -7.13 -6.69 3.67
CA CYS A 109 -6.34 -7.17 4.80
C CYS A 109 -7.05 -6.96 6.14
N TYR A 110 -7.48 -5.73 6.45
CA TYR A 110 -8.17 -5.43 7.72
C TYR A 110 -9.61 -5.96 7.77
N GLY A 111 -10.29 -6.10 6.63
CA GLY A 111 -11.65 -6.63 6.52
C GLY A 111 -11.74 -8.16 6.51
N GLY A 112 -10.62 -8.88 6.64
CA GLY A 112 -10.60 -10.35 6.73
C GLY A 112 -10.87 -11.08 5.40
N LEU A 113 -10.75 -10.39 4.26
CA LEU A 113 -10.84 -11.00 2.93
C LEU A 113 -9.51 -11.62 2.49
N ALA A 114 -8.39 -11.08 2.99
CA ALA A 114 -7.08 -11.66 2.81
C ALA A 114 -7.00 -13.05 3.46
N ARG A 115 -6.37 -14.00 2.77
CA ARG A 115 -6.22 -15.38 3.24
C ARG A 115 -4.87 -15.95 2.90
N VAL A 116 -4.38 -16.84 3.76
CA VAL A 116 -3.16 -17.59 3.52
C VAL A 116 -3.54 -18.95 2.96
N ARG A 117 -3.12 -19.23 1.73
CA ARG A 117 -3.33 -20.53 1.09
C ARG A 117 -2.13 -21.43 1.35
N GLY A 118 -2.35 -22.53 2.08
CA GLY A 118 -1.35 -23.58 2.25
C GLY A 118 -1.26 -24.49 1.02
N ARG A 119 -0.06 -24.98 0.70
CA ARG A 119 0.16 -26.07 -0.25
C ARG A 119 0.97 -27.17 0.45
N PHE A 120 0.52 -28.42 0.29
CA PHE A 120 1.17 -29.57 0.93
C PHE A 120 2.44 -30.02 0.19
N PHE A 121 2.52 -29.89 -1.15
CA PHE A 121 3.69 -30.34 -1.91
C PHE A 121 3.99 -29.51 -3.19
N PRO A 122 5.16 -28.83 -3.28
CA PRO A 122 6.10 -28.58 -2.19
C PRO A 122 5.44 -27.75 -1.07
N PRO A 123 5.86 -27.91 0.19
CA PRO A 123 5.29 -27.19 1.31
C PRO A 123 5.53 -25.69 1.15
N GLY A 124 4.48 -24.90 1.32
CA GLY A 124 4.58 -23.45 1.24
C GLY A 124 3.25 -22.77 1.48
N TYR A 125 3.34 -21.49 1.84
CA TYR A 125 2.18 -20.64 2.09
C TYR A 125 2.19 -19.48 1.10
N ARG A 126 1.01 -19.05 0.67
CA ARG A 126 0.86 -17.84 -0.13
C ARG A 126 -0.18 -16.93 0.49
N LEU A 127 0.17 -15.68 0.72
CA LEU A 127 -0.81 -14.67 1.10
C LEU A 127 -1.56 -14.25 -0.17
N VAL A 128 -2.89 -14.33 -0.13
CA VAL A 128 -3.79 -14.01 -1.22
C VAL A 128 -4.66 -12.83 -0.79
N VAL A 129 -4.53 -11.71 -1.46
CA VAL A 129 -5.27 -10.46 -1.17
C VAL A 129 -6.14 -10.11 -2.37
N PRO A 130 -7.46 -10.40 -2.32
CA PRO A 130 -8.39 -9.98 -3.37
C PRO A 130 -8.66 -8.48 -3.27
N VAL A 131 -8.70 -7.78 -4.41
CA VAL A 131 -9.17 -6.39 -4.48
C VAL A 131 -10.37 -6.29 -5.43
N PRO A 132 -11.23 -5.27 -5.30
CA PRO A 132 -12.32 -5.04 -6.25
C PRO A 132 -11.79 -4.90 -7.68
N GLY A 133 -12.59 -5.30 -8.67
CA GLY A 133 -12.19 -5.26 -10.08
C GLY A 133 -11.46 -6.51 -10.59
N ASP A 134 -11.72 -7.68 -9.97
CA ASP A 134 -11.20 -9.01 -10.34
C ASP A 134 -9.67 -9.17 -10.26
N ARG A 135 -8.97 -8.19 -9.65
CA ARG A 135 -7.54 -8.30 -9.37
C ARG A 135 -7.32 -9.05 -8.05
N THR A 136 -6.26 -9.84 -7.99
CA THR A 136 -5.87 -10.56 -6.77
C THR A 136 -4.36 -10.66 -6.69
N TYR A 137 -3.81 -10.11 -5.62
CA TYR A 137 -2.38 -10.18 -5.33
C TYR A 137 -2.06 -11.47 -4.59
N LYS A 138 -0.93 -12.09 -4.96
CA LYS A 138 -0.51 -13.38 -4.38
C LYS A 138 0.99 -13.38 -4.21
N GLU A 139 1.44 -13.49 -2.96
CA GLU A 139 2.87 -13.59 -2.67
C GLU A 139 3.23 -14.74 -1.76
N ILE A 140 4.47 -15.20 -1.89
CA ILE A 140 4.99 -16.32 -1.11
C ILE A 140 5.28 -15.85 0.32
N VAL A 141 4.72 -16.56 1.29
CA VAL A 141 5.12 -16.41 2.70
C VAL A 141 6.33 -17.31 2.91
N LEU A 142 7.50 -16.71 3.16
CA LEU A 142 8.72 -17.47 3.42
C LEU A 142 8.60 -18.16 4.78
N GLY A 143 8.91 -19.47 4.82
CA GLY A 143 8.45 -20.43 5.86
C GLY A 143 8.88 -20.18 7.31
N ILE A 144 9.61 -19.11 7.61
CA ILE A 144 9.98 -18.65 8.95
C ILE A 144 9.10 -17.49 9.44
N GLN A 145 8.23 -16.93 8.59
CA GLN A 145 7.48 -15.69 8.84
C GLN A 145 5.98 -15.90 9.07
N LEU A 146 5.52 -17.09 9.48
CA LEU A 146 4.12 -17.26 9.87
C LEU A 146 3.84 -16.56 11.20
N THR A 147 3.59 -15.26 11.11
CA THR A 147 3.15 -14.45 12.25
C THR A 147 1.79 -14.96 12.76
N PRO A 148 1.38 -14.56 13.99
CA PRO A 148 0.07 -14.94 14.52
C PRO A 148 -1.09 -14.59 13.60
N TRP A 149 -1.03 -13.43 12.93
CA TRP A 149 -2.07 -13.01 11.99
C TRP A 149 -2.11 -13.90 10.73
N LEU A 150 -0.95 -14.17 10.12
CA LEU A 150 -0.87 -15.06 8.94
C LEU A 150 -1.37 -16.46 9.27
N SER A 151 -1.00 -16.98 10.45
CA SER A 151 -1.45 -18.30 10.92
C SER A 151 -2.97 -18.36 11.13
N ALA A 152 -3.58 -17.29 11.66
CA ALA A 152 -5.03 -17.21 11.88
C ALA A 152 -5.84 -17.16 10.57
N HIS A 153 -5.22 -16.75 9.46
CA HIS A 153 -5.86 -16.61 8.15
C HIS A 153 -5.56 -17.78 7.19
N VAL A 154 -4.95 -18.88 7.68
CA VAL A 154 -4.73 -20.08 6.87
C VAL A 154 -6.06 -20.74 6.49
N ARG A 155 -6.22 -21.03 5.20
CA ARG A 155 -7.37 -21.71 4.60
C ARG A 155 -6.94 -22.86 3.69
#